data_AF-A0A7S2BGN2-F1
#
_entry.id   AF-A0A7S2BGN2-F1
#
_cell.length_a   1.000
_cell.length_b   1.000
_cell.length_c   1.000
_cell.angle_alpha   90.00
_cell.angle_beta   90.00
_cell.angle_gamma   90.00
#
_symmetry.space_group_name_H-M   'P 1'
#
loop_
_entity.id
_entity.type
_entity.pdbx_description
1 polymer ?
#
loop_
_entity_poly.entity_id
_entity_poly.type
_entity_poly.pdbx_seq_one_letter_code
_entity_poly.pdbx_strand_id
1 'polypeptide(L)'
;DVVVYNYQYLLDPKISQLVSKSMQRECVVVFDEAHNIDNICIEVMSINFRMPTLEACSRNLSRVAGELDRMKQTDASRLRDEYERLVSGLANSGTLPMNAA
;
A
#
# COMPACT_ATOMS: atom_id res chain seq x y z
N ASP A 1 29.61 5.05 -20.74
CA ASP A 1 28.28 5.09 -21.37
C ASP A 1 27.65 6.44 -21.22
N VAL A 2 26.82 6.84 -22.18
CA VAL A 2 26.05 8.09 -22.15
C VAL A 2 24.58 7.71 -22.10
N VAL A 3 23.84 8.30 -21.17
CA VAL A 3 22.40 8.07 -21.05
C VAL A 3 21.68 9.40 -21.01
N VAL A 4 20.58 9.49 -21.76
CA VAL A 4 19.79 10.71 -21.91
C VAL A 4 18.41 10.47 -21.34
N TYR A 5 18.00 11.31 -20.39
CA TYR A 5 16.71 11.23 -19.71
C TYR A 5 16.03 12.58 -19.67
N ASN A 6 14.71 12.57 -19.50
CA ASN A 6 13.98 13.75 -19.07
C ASN A 6 14.26 14.04 -17.59
N TYR A 7 14.24 15.32 -17.20
CA TYR A 7 14.41 15.79 -15.83
C TYR A 7 13.57 15.06 -14.77
N GLN A 8 12.35 14.66 -15.10
CA GLN A 8 11.49 13.93 -14.14
C GLN A 8 12.16 12.67 -13.60
N TYR A 9 12.92 11.95 -14.41
CA TYR A 9 13.60 10.72 -14.00
C TYR A 9 14.70 10.94 -12.96
N LEU A 10 15.23 12.16 -12.86
CA LEU A 10 16.23 12.53 -11.87
C LEU A 10 15.61 13.28 -10.69
N LEU A 11 14.62 14.13 -10.94
CA LEU A 11 14.08 15.09 -9.96
C LEU A 11 12.79 14.64 -9.27
N ASP A 12 11.94 13.82 -9.91
CA ASP A 12 10.70 13.35 -9.30
C ASP A 12 11.03 12.27 -8.23
N PRO A 13 10.72 12.51 -6.95
CA PRO A 13 11.05 11.59 -5.86
C PRO A 13 10.38 10.21 -5.99
N LYS A 14 9.32 10.07 -6.78
CA LYS A 14 8.63 8.79 -7.02
C LYS A 14 9.42 7.87 -7.95
N ILE A 15 10.20 8.42 -8.87
CA ILE A 15 10.89 7.65 -9.93
C ILE A 15 12.42 7.78 -9.89
N SER A 16 12.96 8.82 -9.23
CA SER A 16 14.42 9.05 -9.15
C SER A 16 15.20 7.91 -8.50
N GLN A 17 14.54 7.11 -7.65
CA GLN A 17 15.13 5.89 -7.08
C GLN A 17 15.44 4.80 -8.12
N LEU A 18 14.74 4.79 -9.26
CA LEU A 18 14.99 3.83 -10.32
C LEU A 18 16.30 4.14 -11.05
N VAL A 19 16.52 5.42 -11.36
CA VAL A 19 17.68 5.88 -12.11
C VAL A 19 18.93 5.95 -11.22
N SER A 20 18.79 6.41 -9.99
CA SER A 20 19.91 6.50 -9.03
C SER A 20 20.55 5.15 -8.69
N LYS A 21 19.81 4.04 -8.79
CA LYS A 21 20.36 2.68 -8.62
C LYS A 21 21.27 2.24 -9.76
N SER A 22 20.99 2.71 -10.98
CA SER A 22 21.80 2.42 -12.17
C SER A 22 22.94 3.41 -12.39
N MET A 23 22.94 4.55 -11.71
CA MET A 23 23.98 5.57 -11.83
C MET A 23 25.21 5.20 -10.99
N GLN A 24 26.38 5.27 -11.62
CA GLN A 24 27.66 5.15 -10.92
C GLN A 24 27.88 6.37 -10.02
N ARG A 25 28.53 6.18 -8.86
CA ARG A 25 28.85 7.27 -7.92
C ARG A 25 29.69 8.38 -8.56
N GLU A 26 30.55 8.02 -9.50
CA GLU A 26 31.35 8.95 -10.28
C GLU A 26 30.72 9.09 -11.67
N CYS A 27 29.79 10.05 -11.80
CA CYS A 27 29.22 10.41 -13.09
C CYS A 27 29.07 11.92 -13.21
N VAL A 28 29.11 12.41 -14.45
CA VAL A 28 28.87 13.81 -14.78
C VAL A 28 27.42 13.93 -15.25
N VAL A 29 26.65 14.79 -14.58
CA VAL A 29 25.27 15.11 -14.96
C VAL A 29 25.28 16.45 -15.70
N VAL A 30 24.69 16.47 -16.89
CA VAL A 30 24.55 17.67 -17.71
C VAL A 30 23.06 17.98 -17.82
N PHE A 31 22.67 19.18 -17.38
CA PHE A 31 21.32 19.71 -17.54
C PHE A 31 21.28 20.56 -18.82
N ASP A 32 20.43 20.19 -19.78
CA ASP A 32 20.22 20.94 -21.02
C ASP A 32 18.94 21.78 -20.94
N GLU A 33 18.98 23.05 -21.34
CA GLU A 33 17.88 24.00 -21.12
C GLU A 33 17.48 24.12 -19.62
N ALA A 34 18.48 24.26 -18.75
CA ALA A 34 18.30 24.30 -17.30
C ALA A 34 17.44 25.48 -16.78
N HIS A 35 17.02 26.39 -17.66
CA HIS A 35 16.20 27.54 -17.30
C HIS A 35 14.76 27.16 -16.85
N ASN A 36 14.29 25.93 -17.10
CA ASN A 36 12.98 25.45 -16.66
C ASN A 36 12.99 24.60 -15.37
N ILE A 37 14.17 24.42 -14.75
CA ILE A 37 14.34 23.45 -13.67
C ILE A 37 13.47 23.76 -12.44
N ASP A 38 13.24 25.04 -12.17
CA ASP A 38 12.41 25.54 -11.07
C ASP A 38 10.94 25.13 -11.22
N ASN A 39 10.37 25.35 -12.39
CA ASN A 39 8.99 25.00 -12.73
C ASN A 39 8.77 23.49 -12.64
N ILE A 40 9.74 22.70 -13.11
CA ILE A 40 9.69 21.24 -13.03
C ILE A 40 9.76 20.78 -11.58
N CYS A 41 10.64 21.37 -10.76
CA CYS A 41 10.71 21.05 -9.33
C CYS A 41 9.39 21.37 -8.62
N ILE A 42 8.77 22.52 -8.93
CA ILE A 42 7.46 22.90 -8.38
C ILE A 42 6.42 21.85 -8.77
N GLU A 43 6.38 21.42 -10.03
CA GLU A 43 5.41 20.44 -10.52
C GLU A 43 5.57 19.06 -9.85
N VAL A 44 6.79 18.50 -9.83
CA VAL A 44 7.02 17.13 -9.32
C VAL A 44 6.91 17.03 -7.80
N MET A 45 7.12 18.14 -7.07
CA MET A 45 7.03 18.17 -5.61
C MET A 45 5.66 18.63 -5.09
N SER A 46 4.81 19.20 -5.95
CA SER A 46 3.49 19.68 -5.56
C SER A 46 2.41 18.61 -5.74
N ILE A 47 1.49 18.54 -4.77
CA ILE A 47 0.27 17.74 -4.87
C ILE A 47 -0.92 18.68 -4.77
N ASN A 48 -1.82 18.62 -5.75
CA ASN A 48 -3.04 19.44 -5.77
C ASN A 48 -4.24 18.62 -5.31
N PHE A 49 -4.89 19.06 -4.23
CA PHE A 49 -6.14 18.47 -3.76
C PHE A 49 -7.33 19.25 -4.30
N ARG A 50 -8.28 18.53 -4.91
CA ARG A 50 -9.54 19.07 -5.41
C ARG A 50 -10.70 18.37 -4.73
N MET A 51 -11.85 19.05 -4.63
CA MET A 51 -13.04 18.50 -4.00
C MET A 51 -13.46 17.13 -4.57
N PRO A 52 -13.47 16.91 -5.91
CA PRO A 52 -13.78 15.59 -6.45
C PRO A 52 -12.80 14.49 -6.01
N THR A 53 -11.52 14.82 -5.83
CA THR A 53 -10.51 13.89 -5.32
C THR A 53 -10.83 13.50 -3.87
N LEU A 54 -11.21 14.46 -3.04
CA LEU A 54 -11.57 14.23 -1.64
C LEU A 54 -12.85 13.39 -1.49
N GLU A 55 -13.85 13.66 -2.31
CA GLU A 55 -15.08 12.86 -2.35
C GLU A 55 -14.81 11.41 -2.78
N ALA A 56 -13.93 11.21 -3.77
CA ALA A 56 -13.50 9.88 -4.19
C ALA A 56 -12.73 9.17 -3.07
N CYS A 57 -11.84 9.87 -2.36
CA CYS A 57 -11.14 9.33 -1.19
C CYS A 57 -12.11 8.90 -0.08
N SER A 58 -13.14 9.71 0.20
CA SER A 58 -14.17 9.38 1.20
C SER A 58 -14.93 8.10 0.82
N ARG A 59 -15.37 7.98 -0.43
CA ARG A 59 -16.02 6.74 -0.93
C ARG A 59 -15.11 5.52 -0.83
N ASN A 60 -13.83 5.68 -1.19
CA ASN A 60 -12.84 4.61 -1.08
C ASN A 60 -12.63 4.17 0.36
N LEU A 61 -12.60 5.12 1.31
CA LEU A 61 -12.46 4.81 2.73
C LEU A 61 -13.65 4.00 3.26
N SER A 62 -14.89 4.40 2.91
CA SER A 62 -16.09 3.63 3.28
C SER A 62 -16.08 2.22 2.70
N ARG A 63 -15.59 2.05 1.46
CA ARG A 63 -15.43 0.73 0.85
C ARG A 63 -14.41 -0.13 1.61
N VAL A 64 -13.25 0.43 1.93
CA VAL A 64 -12.20 -0.28 2.68
C VAL A 64 -12.69 -0.66 4.08
N ALA A 65 -13.44 0.21 4.76
CA ALA A 65 -14.05 -0.10 6.05
C ALA A 65 -15.05 -1.27 5.94
N GLY A 66 -15.91 -1.27 4.92
CA GLY A 66 -16.85 -2.37 4.70
C GLY A 66 -16.17 -3.71 4.40
N GLU A 67 -15.08 -3.71 3.62
CA GLU A 67 -14.28 -4.91 3.39
C GLU A 67 -13.59 -5.41 4.67
N LEU A 68 -13.09 -4.51 5.51
CA LEU A 68 -12.51 -4.86 6.80
C LEU A 68 -13.52 -5.57 7.72
N ASP A 69 -14.75 -5.07 7.77
CA ASP A 69 -15.81 -5.68 8.60
C ASP A 69 -16.21 -7.06 8.09
N ARG A 70 -16.30 -7.25 6.77
CA ARG A 70 -16.53 -8.56 6.15
C ARG A 70 -15.43 -9.55 6.48
N MET A 71 -14.17 -9.12 6.41
CA MET A 71 -13.02 -9.97 6.77
C MET A 71 -13.09 -10.39 8.24
N LYS A 72 -13.35 -9.45 9.15
CA LYS A 72 -13.48 -9.75 10.59
C LYS A 72 -14.63 -10.73 10.88
N GLN A 73 -15.78 -10.57 10.24
CA GLN A 73 -16.91 -11.49 10.41
C GLN A 73 -16.58 -12.90 9.90
N THR A 74 -15.90 -12.97 8.75
CA THR A 74 -15.47 -14.26 8.17
C THR A 74 -14.47 -14.97 9.08
N ASP A 75 -13.48 -14.24 9.59
CA ASP A 75 -12.48 -14.80 10.51
C ASP A 75 -13.11 -15.24 11.84
N ALA A 76 -14.05 -14.46 12.39
CA ALA A 76 -14.77 -14.84 13.60
C ALA A 76 -15.63 -16.11 13.40
N SER A 77 -16.26 -16.26 12.23
CA SER A 77 -17.00 -17.47 11.87
C SER A 77 -16.08 -18.68 11.78
N ARG A 78 -14.94 -18.55 11.07
CA ARG A 78 -13.95 -19.62 10.96
C ARG A 78 -13.40 -20.05 12.32
N LEU A 79 -13.13 -19.09 13.21
CA LEU A 79 -12.65 -19.38 14.56
C LEU A 79 -13.67 -20.16 15.39
N ARG A 80 -14.96 -19.84 15.26
CA ARG A 80 -16.05 -20.60 15.90
C ARG A 80 -16.16 -22.01 15.34
N ASP A 81 -16.12 -22.17 14.02
CA ASP A 81 -16.20 -23.48 13.39
C ASP A 81 -15.04 -24.40 13.83
N GLU A 82 -13.83 -23.86 13.96
CA GLU A 82 -12.68 -24.61 14.48
C GLU A 82 -12.84 -24.97 15.96
N TYR A 83 -13.37 -24.05 16.78
CA TYR A 83 -13.66 -24.33 18.18
C TYR A 83 -14.70 -25.44 18.33
N GLU A 84 -15.80 -25.42 17.57
CA GLU A 84 -16.82 -26.48 17.59
C GLU A 84 -16.26 -27.82 17.14
N ARG A 85 -15.41 -27.84 16.10
CA ARG A 85 -14.70 -29.06 15.67
C ARG A 85 -13.77 -29.60 16.77
N LEU A 86 -13.08 -28.71 17.48
CA LEU A 86 -12.19 -29.11 18.57
C LEU A 86 -12.99 -29.67 19.75
N VAL A 87 -14.05 -28.99 20.18
CA VAL A 87 -14.92 -29.43 21.28
C VAL A 87 -15.60 -30.76 20.96
N SER A 88 -16.14 -30.92 19.75
CA SER A 88 -16.75 -32.18 19.32
C SER A 88 -15.74 -33.33 19.25
N GLY A 89 -14.52 -33.07 18.76
CA GLY A 89 -13.42 -34.04 18.77
C GLY A 89 -12.99 -34.46 20.18
N LEU A 90 -12.93 -33.51 21.12
CA LEU A 90 -12.61 -33.77 22.52
C LEU A 90 -13.74 -34.49 23.28
N ALA A 91 -15.00 -34.22 22.92
CA ALA A 91 -16.17 -34.93 23.47
C ALA A 91 -16.20 -36.39 23.00
N ASN A 92 -15.95 -36.63 21.70
CA ASN A 92 -15.87 -37.98 21.14
C ASN A 92 -14.66 -38.77 21.66
N SER A 93 -13.58 -38.10 22.05
CA SER A 93 -12.39 -38.73 22.66
C SER A 93 -12.53 -38.96 24.18
N GLY A 94 -13.67 -38.61 24.79
CA GLY A 94 -13.95 -38.90 26.20
C GLY A 94 -13.19 -38.04 27.21
N THR A 95 -12.55 -36.95 26.78
CA THR A 95 -11.70 -36.07 27.59
C THR A 95 -12.41 -34.87 28.23
N LEU A 96 -13.69 -34.62 27.90
CA LEU A 96 -14.48 -33.55 28.52
C LEU A 96 -15.34 -34.09 29.67
N PRO A 97 -15.29 -33.48 30.88
CA PRO A 97 -16.17 -33.89 31.97
C PRO A 97 -17.63 -33.60 31.60
N MET A 98 -18.46 -34.64 31.59
CA MET A 98 -19.92 -34.56 31.46
C MET A 98 -20.52 -33.85 32.68
N ASN A 99 -20.43 -32.52 32.76
CA ASN A 99 -21.33 -31.66 33.53
C ASN A 99 -21.00 -30.19 33.28
N ALA A 100 -21.66 -29.61 32.29
CA ALA A 100 -21.99 -28.19 32.25
C ALA A 100 -23.32 -28.06 31.50
N ALA A 101 -24.39 -28.50 32.18
CA ALA A 101 -25.75 -28.11 31.88
C ALA A 101 -26.05 -26.77 32.55
#